data_AF-X6D8Z8-F1
#
_entry.id   AF-X6D8Z8-F1
#
_cell.length_a   1.000
_cell.length_b   1.000
_cell.length_c   1.000
_cell.angle_alpha   90.00
_cell.angle_beta   90.00
_cell.angle_gamma   90.00
#
_symmetry.space_group_name_H-M   'P 1'
#
loop_
_entity.id
_entity.type
_entity.pdbx_description
1 polymer ?
#
loop_
_entity_poly.entity_id
_entity_poly.type
_entity_poly.pdbx_seq_one_letter_code
_entity_poly.pdbx_strand_id
1 'polypeptide(L)'
;MLLDTSVYLDVLQGRTPEAVDNLLTYRLCHHSAVCLAELSHVFGRLDPAHPTTKSVLGAVADTIEDIPAHRLHAPDATAWGHAGMLAGLLFRLSHLPKGKGHERRFLNDALIFHQAGMLGATVLTGNVGDFDYLSQLVPSVRVIFYRTAPGLRPQA
;
A
#
# COMPACT_ATOMS: atom_id res chain seq x y z
N MET A 1 -5.21 -12.13 2.91
CA MET A 1 -5.40 -10.73 2.43
C MET A 1 -4.09 -10.23 1.86
N LEU A 2 -4.09 -9.23 0.98
CA LEU A 2 -2.87 -8.55 0.54
C LEU A 2 -2.91 -7.11 1.05
N LEU A 3 -1.84 -6.66 1.70
CA LEU A 3 -1.78 -5.33 2.30
C LEU A 3 -1.22 -4.31 1.31
N ASP A 4 -1.95 -3.21 1.12
CA ASP A 4 -1.43 -2.01 0.48
C ASP A 4 -0.47 -1.25 1.41
N THR A 5 0.43 -0.44 0.86
CA THR A 5 1.41 0.36 1.63
C THR A 5 0.73 1.31 2.61
N SER A 6 -0.43 1.85 2.26
CA SER A 6 -1.22 2.72 3.17
C SER A 6 -1.49 2.06 4.52
N VAL A 7 -1.73 0.74 4.53
CA VAL A 7 -1.99 -0.02 5.76
C VAL A 7 -0.80 0.06 6.71
N TYR A 8 0.40 -0.22 6.22
CA TYR A 8 1.61 -0.19 7.06
C TYR A 8 1.86 1.21 7.62
N LEU A 9 1.72 2.23 6.78
CA LEU A 9 1.93 3.62 7.20
C LEU A 9 0.88 4.06 8.21
N ASP A 10 -0.37 3.65 8.05
CA ASP A 10 -1.44 3.97 8.99
C ASP A 10 -1.26 3.23 10.32
N VAL A 11 -0.81 1.97 10.33
CA VAL A 11 -0.45 1.24 11.55
C VAL A 11 0.67 1.95 12.28
N LEU A 12 1.77 2.28 11.57
CA LEU A 12 2.92 2.97 12.14
C LEU A 12 2.57 4.36 12.71
N GLN A 13 1.53 4.99 12.17
CA GLN A 13 1.06 6.30 12.63
C GLN A 13 -0.08 6.21 13.66
N GLY A 14 -0.50 5.00 14.06
CA GLY A 14 -1.63 4.81 14.98
C GLY A 14 -2.95 5.35 14.42
N ARG A 15 -3.16 5.22 13.10
CA ARG A 15 -4.34 5.71 12.37
C ARG A 15 -5.24 4.60 11.86
N THR A 16 -4.90 3.33 12.06
CA THR A 16 -5.82 2.24 11.76
C THR A 16 -6.99 2.23 12.75
N PRO A 17 -8.23 2.00 12.27
CA PRO A 17 -9.34 1.74 13.18
C PRO A 17 -9.23 0.35 13.79
N GLU A 18 -9.82 0.14 14.98
CA GLU A 18 -9.77 -1.13 15.72
C GLU A 18 -10.19 -2.35 14.87
N ALA A 19 -11.18 -2.19 13.99
CA ALA A 19 -11.62 -3.24 13.09
C ALA A 19 -10.50 -3.70 12.11
N VAL A 20 -9.64 -2.78 11.68
CA VAL A 20 -8.46 -3.10 10.85
C VAL A 20 -7.41 -3.81 11.69
N ASP A 21 -7.13 -3.35 12.91
CA ASP A 21 -6.17 -4.02 13.80
C ASP A 21 -6.59 -5.46 14.11
N ASN A 22 -7.89 -5.67 14.33
CA ASN A 22 -8.48 -7.00 14.48
C ASN A 22 -8.31 -7.86 13.21
N LEU A 23 -8.53 -7.30 12.02
CA LEU A 23 -8.29 -8.03 10.77
C LEU A 23 -6.83 -8.44 10.63
N LEU A 24 -5.90 -7.53 10.89
CA LEU A 24 -4.46 -7.80 10.81
C LEU A 24 -4.02 -8.88 11.81
N THR A 25 -4.64 -8.92 12.99
CA THR A 25 -4.37 -9.91 14.03
C THR A 25 -4.88 -11.32 13.66
N TYR A 26 -6.09 -11.40 13.11
CA TYR A 26 -6.78 -12.70 12.93
C TYR A 26 -6.72 -13.27 11.50
N ARG A 27 -6.21 -12.52 10.52
CA ARG A 27 -6.16 -12.96 9.12
C ARG A 27 -4.73 -13.13 8.64
N LEU A 28 -4.53 -14.19 7.86
CA LEU A 28 -3.29 -14.36 7.12
C LEU A 28 -3.14 -13.21 6.12
N CYS A 29 -2.03 -12.47 6.27
CA CYS A 29 -1.65 -11.38 5.40
C CYS A 29 -0.49 -11.79 4.49
N HIS A 30 -0.64 -11.50 3.20
CA HIS A 30 0.41 -11.52 2.20
C HIS A 30 0.92 -10.09 2.01
N HIS A 31 2.15 -10.00 1.51
CA HIS A 31 2.89 -8.75 1.36
C HIS A 31 3.38 -8.65 -0.09
N SER A 32 3.36 -7.45 -0.65
CA SER A 32 3.91 -7.19 -1.99
C SER A 32 5.32 -6.61 -1.87
N ALA A 33 6.22 -7.03 -2.77
CA ALA A 33 7.52 -6.41 -2.93
C ALA A 33 7.41 -4.92 -3.35
N VAL A 34 6.27 -4.50 -3.91
CA VAL A 34 5.96 -3.09 -4.17
C VAL A 34 5.86 -2.33 -2.85
N CYS A 35 5.09 -2.85 -1.87
CA CYS A 35 4.97 -2.24 -0.55
C CYS A 35 6.32 -2.19 0.17
N LEU A 36 7.11 -3.27 0.07
CA LEU A 36 8.47 -3.29 0.60
C LEU A 36 9.34 -2.18 -0.01
N ALA A 37 9.29 -1.99 -1.34
CA ALA A 37 10.05 -0.95 -2.02
C ALA A 37 9.60 0.46 -1.58
N GLU A 38 8.30 0.68 -1.39
CA GLU A 38 7.76 1.96 -0.94
C GLU A 38 8.14 2.27 0.52
N LEU A 39 8.08 1.28 1.41
CA LEU A 39 8.57 1.41 2.80
C LEU A 39 10.07 1.71 2.82
N SER A 40 10.85 0.96 2.03
CA SER A 40 12.31 1.15 1.91
C SER A 40 12.67 2.52 1.33
N HIS A 41 11.83 3.07 0.45
CA HIS A 41 12.06 4.38 -0.13
C HIS A 41 12.01 5.52 0.91
N VAL A 42 11.38 5.31 2.08
CA VAL A 42 11.36 6.29 3.19
C VAL A 42 12.77 6.59 3.70
N PHE A 43 13.68 5.60 3.70
CA PHE A 43 15.07 5.77 4.13
C PHE A 43 15.85 6.80 3.31
N GLY A 44 15.54 6.92 2.01
CA GLY A 44 16.16 7.92 1.13
C GLY A 44 15.38 9.22 1.03
N ARG A 45 14.14 9.27 1.53
CA ARG A 45 13.23 10.42 1.39
C ARG A 45 13.27 11.36 2.59
N LEU A 46 13.34 10.82 3.81
CA LEU A 46 13.26 11.63 5.03
C LEU A 46 14.51 12.50 5.21
N ASP A 47 14.32 13.69 5.76
CA ASP A 47 15.42 14.59 6.09
C ASP A 47 16.23 14.01 7.28
N PRO A 48 17.50 13.63 7.09
CA PRO A 48 18.32 13.08 8.16
C PRO A 48 18.56 14.06 9.31
N ALA A 49 18.40 15.36 9.11
CA ALA A 49 18.55 16.38 10.15
C ALA A 49 17.29 16.54 11.03
N HIS A 50 16.14 16.02 10.60
CA HIS A 50 14.91 16.16 11.37
C HIS A 50 14.95 15.27 12.64
N PRO A 51 14.62 15.80 13.84
CA PRO A 51 14.82 15.10 15.11
C PRO A 51 14.15 13.73 15.21
N THR A 52 13.02 13.54 14.52
CA THR A 52 12.25 12.28 14.54
C THR A 52 12.65 11.29 13.46
N THR A 53 13.50 11.65 12.50
CA THR A 53 13.81 10.78 11.35
C THR A 53 14.40 9.46 11.81
N LYS A 54 15.35 9.48 12.76
CA LYS A 54 15.98 8.25 13.27
C LYS A 54 14.96 7.29 13.88
N SER A 55 14.03 7.78 14.70
CA SER A 55 13.02 6.92 15.33
C SER A 55 12.02 6.38 14.30
N VAL A 56 11.60 7.21 13.33
CA VAL A 56 10.71 6.79 12.25
C VAL A 56 11.36 5.70 11.39
N LEU A 57 12.63 5.86 11.00
CA LEU A 57 13.35 4.86 10.23
C LEU A 57 13.57 3.55 11.01
N GLY A 58 13.75 3.62 12.33
CA GLY A 58 13.77 2.43 13.19
C GLY A 58 12.46 1.64 13.12
N ALA A 59 11.33 2.31 13.34
CA ALA A 59 10.01 1.65 13.27
C ALA A 59 9.70 1.06 11.88
N VAL A 60 10.13 1.73 10.80
CA VAL A 60 10.00 1.21 9.44
C VAL A 60 10.92 0.00 9.22
N ALA A 61 12.15 0.02 9.73
CA ALA A 61 13.07 -1.12 9.65
C ALA A 61 12.48 -2.35 10.34
N ASP A 62 12.02 -2.20 11.59
CA ASP A 62 11.39 -3.28 12.35
C ASP A 62 10.17 -3.86 11.58
N THR A 63 9.33 -2.99 11.01
CA THR A 63 8.19 -3.41 10.19
C THR A 63 8.60 -4.22 8.97
N ILE A 64 9.69 -3.85 8.30
CA ILE A 64 10.22 -4.57 7.14
C ILE A 64 10.78 -5.93 7.56
N GLU A 65 11.52 -5.98 8.67
CA GLU A 65 12.11 -7.21 9.21
C GLU A 65 11.04 -8.23 9.62
N ASP A 66 9.89 -7.76 10.11
CA ASP A 66 8.74 -8.59 10.47
C ASP A 66 8.00 -9.19 9.26
N ILE A 67 8.30 -8.76 8.01
CA ILE A 67 7.67 -9.32 6.81
C ILE A 67 8.24 -10.72 6.53
N PRO A 68 7.43 -11.79 6.60
CA PRO A 68 7.93 -13.13 6.39
C PRO A 68 8.13 -13.41 4.91
N ALA A 69 9.35 -13.85 4.56
CA ALA A 69 9.78 -14.08 3.17
C ALA A 69 8.82 -14.98 2.36
N HIS A 70 8.28 -16.05 2.96
CA HIS A 70 7.34 -16.97 2.29
C HIS A 70 5.95 -16.36 2.02
N ARG A 71 5.65 -15.16 2.54
CA ARG A 71 4.42 -14.41 2.26
C ARG A 71 4.69 -13.10 1.51
N LEU A 72 5.93 -12.84 1.13
CA LEU A 72 6.34 -11.69 0.33
C LEU A 72 6.38 -12.09 -1.15
N HIS A 73 5.62 -11.39 -1.99
CA HIS A 73 5.44 -11.73 -3.40
C HIS A 73 5.95 -10.60 -4.30
N ALA A 74 6.86 -10.94 -5.22
CA ALA A 74 7.31 -10.02 -6.27
C ALA A 74 6.39 -10.13 -7.50
N PRO A 75 6.01 -9.01 -8.14
CA PRO A 75 5.30 -9.05 -9.41
C PRO A 75 6.20 -9.62 -10.52
N ASP A 76 5.67 -10.57 -11.30
CA ASP A 76 6.33 -11.07 -12.50
C ASP A 76 6.08 -10.17 -13.72
N ALA A 77 6.71 -10.47 -14.86
CA ALA A 77 6.59 -9.67 -16.08
C ALA A 77 5.14 -9.53 -16.57
N THR A 78 4.32 -10.57 -16.40
CA THR A 78 2.89 -10.54 -16.75
C THR A 78 2.15 -9.54 -15.87
N ALA A 79 2.40 -9.57 -14.56
CA ALA A 79 1.83 -8.62 -13.62
C ALA A 79 2.22 -7.18 -13.94
N TRP A 80 3.47 -6.93 -14.34
CA TRP A 80 3.92 -5.61 -14.80
C TRP A 80 3.17 -5.14 -16.05
N GLY A 81 2.96 -6.01 -17.04
CA GLY A 81 2.22 -5.67 -18.25
C GLY A 81 0.75 -5.30 -17.96
N HIS A 82 0.06 -6.13 -17.17
CA HIS A 82 -1.34 -5.88 -16.81
C HIS A 82 -1.49 -4.63 -15.93
N ALA A 83 -0.63 -4.46 -14.92
CA ALA A 83 -0.65 -3.29 -14.07
C ALA A 83 -0.36 -2.00 -14.86
N GLY A 84 0.55 -2.04 -15.83
CA GLY A 84 0.82 -0.90 -16.72
C GLY A 84 -0.41 -0.44 -17.50
N MET A 85 -1.20 -1.39 -18.02
CA MET A 85 -2.46 -1.07 -18.70
C MET A 85 -3.47 -0.46 -17.72
N LEU A 86 -3.66 -1.07 -16.54
CA LEU A 86 -4.59 -0.56 -15.52
C LEU A 86 -4.19 0.83 -15.03
N ALA A 87 -2.90 1.08 -14.79
CA ALA A 87 -2.39 2.38 -14.39
C ALA A 87 -2.63 3.47 -15.46
N GLY A 88 -2.46 3.14 -16.74
CA GLY A 88 -2.79 4.04 -17.84
C GLY A 88 -4.28 4.37 -17.92
N LEU A 89 -5.15 3.38 -17.69
CA LEU A 89 -6.60 3.58 -17.61
C LEU A 89 -6.97 4.45 -16.41
N LEU A 90 -6.40 4.18 -15.23
CA LEU A 90 -6.60 4.94 -14.00
C LEU A 90 -6.16 6.40 -14.18
N PHE A 91 -5.00 6.62 -14.80
CA PHE A 91 -4.53 7.96 -15.13
C PHE A 91 -5.53 8.70 -16.03
N ARG A 92 -6.05 8.04 -17.08
CA ARG A 92 -7.04 8.62 -17.98
C ARG A 92 -8.35 8.96 -17.26
N LEU A 93 -8.84 8.09 -16.38
CA LEU A 93 -10.12 8.27 -15.67
C LEU A 93 -10.04 9.28 -14.53
N SER A 94 -8.88 9.42 -13.89
CA SER A 94 -8.69 10.33 -12.76
C SER A 94 -8.61 11.81 -13.15
N HIS A 95 -8.43 12.12 -14.44
CA HIS A 95 -8.25 13.49 -14.97
C HIS A 95 -7.15 14.30 -14.27
N LEU A 96 -6.17 13.63 -13.65
CA LEU A 96 -5.09 14.28 -12.95
C LEU A 96 -4.06 14.90 -13.93
N PRO A 97 -3.39 15.99 -13.53
CA PRO A 97 -2.35 16.61 -14.33
C PRO A 97 -1.15 15.68 -14.55
N LYS A 98 -0.64 15.67 -15.78
CA LYS A 98 0.60 14.95 -16.15
C LYS A 98 1.81 15.51 -15.42
N GLY A 99 2.78 14.65 -15.11
CA GLY A 99 4.08 15.07 -14.58
C GLY A 99 4.05 15.53 -13.11
N LYS A 100 2.98 15.21 -12.37
CA LYS A 100 2.88 15.46 -10.92
C LYS A 100 3.26 14.24 -10.07
N GLY A 101 3.75 13.17 -10.70
CA GLY A 101 4.24 11.97 -10.00
C GLY A 101 3.12 11.00 -9.61
N HIS A 102 1.92 11.15 -10.17
CA HIS A 102 0.80 10.22 -9.96
C HIS A 102 1.01 8.91 -10.71
N GLU A 103 1.77 8.93 -11.80
CA GLU A 103 2.00 7.80 -12.69
C GLU A 103 2.67 6.62 -11.97
N ARG A 104 3.68 6.91 -11.14
CA ARG A 104 4.33 5.88 -10.31
C ARG A 104 3.38 5.30 -9.28
N ARG A 105 2.57 6.16 -8.63
CA ARG A 105 1.57 5.74 -7.63
C ARG A 105 0.55 4.79 -8.26
N PHE A 106 -0.02 5.18 -9.40
CA PHE A 106 -0.98 4.36 -10.13
C PHE A 106 -0.42 3.01 -10.58
N LEU A 107 0.85 2.97 -11.01
CA LEU A 107 1.50 1.72 -11.35
C LEU A 107 1.65 0.80 -10.12
N ASN A 108 2.08 1.36 -9.00
CA ASN A 108 2.25 0.61 -7.75
C ASN A 108 0.90 0.08 -7.22
N ASP A 109 -0.14 0.91 -7.19
CA ASP A 109 -1.48 0.50 -6.77
C ASP A 109 -2.04 -0.60 -7.70
N ALA A 110 -1.85 -0.46 -9.01
CA ALA A 110 -2.28 -1.45 -9.99
C ALA A 110 -1.51 -2.78 -9.85
N LEU A 111 -0.22 -2.76 -9.51
CA LEU A 111 0.57 -3.96 -9.25
C LEU A 111 0.05 -4.71 -8.02
N ILE A 112 -0.17 -3.99 -6.90
CA ILE A 112 -0.71 -4.57 -5.66
C ILE A 112 -2.08 -5.18 -5.94
N PHE A 113 -2.96 -4.43 -6.61
CA PHE A 113 -4.30 -4.90 -6.95
C PHE A 113 -4.28 -6.14 -7.85
N HIS A 114 -3.45 -6.15 -8.89
CA HIS A 114 -3.34 -7.31 -9.79
C HIS A 114 -2.77 -8.55 -9.07
N GLN A 115 -1.73 -8.37 -8.25
CA GLN A 115 -1.17 -9.46 -7.44
C GLN A 115 -2.22 -10.06 -6.49
N ALA A 116 -3.08 -9.24 -5.88
CA ALA A 116 -4.15 -9.75 -5.03
C ALA A 116 -5.09 -10.68 -5.80
N GLY A 117 -5.45 -10.29 -7.03
CA GLY A 117 -6.23 -11.13 -7.94
C GLY A 117 -5.57 -12.48 -8.23
N MET A 118 -4.28 -12.47 -8.55
CA MET A 118 -3.50 -13.69 -8.82
C MET A 118 -3.41 -14.63 -7.61
N LEU A 119 -3.33 -14.06 -6.40
CA LEU A 119 -3.28 -14.82 -5.14
C LEU A 119 -4.68 -15.26 -4.64
N GLY A 120 -5.76 -14.84 -5.31
CA GLY A 120 -7.14 -15.00 -4.78
C GLY A 120 -7.38 -14.22 -3.48
N ALA A 121 -6.50 -13.27 -3.15
CA ALA A 121 -6.53 -12.48 -1.93
C ALA A 121 -7.45 -11.26 -2.08
N THR A 122 -7.94 -10.77 -0.94
CA THR A 122 -8.61 -9.48 -0.85
C THR A 122 -7.59 -8.41 -0.47
N VAL A 123 -7.56 -7.29 -1.21
CA VAL A 123 -6.75 -6.11 -0.87
C VAL A 123 -7.32 -5.44 0.37
N LEU A 124 -6.47 -5.01 1.29
CA LEU A 124 -6.83 -4.06 2.37
C LEU A 124 -6.12 -2.73 2.09
N THR A 125 -6.86 -1.63 2.06
CA THR A 125 -6.29 -0.31 1.75
C THR A 125 -7.09 0.85 2.35
N GLY A 126 -6.37 1.91 2.74
CA GLY A 126 -6.94 3.23 3.06
C GLY A 126 -7.05 4.15 1.83
N ASN A 127 -6.42 3.78 0.70
CA ASN A 127 -6.48 4.51 -0.57
C ASN A 127 -7.77 4.18 -1.34
N VAL A 128 -8.89 4.71 -0.84
CA VAL A 128 -10.21 4.50 -1.47
C VAL A 128 -10.24 4.99 -2.91
N GLY A 129 -9.60 6.12 -3.21
CA GLY A 129 -9.71 6.77 -4.53
C GLY A 129 -9.20 5.90 -5.67
N ASP A 130 -7.96 5.41 -5.57
CA ASP A 130 -7.33 4.68 -6.68
C ASP A 130 -7.89 3.25 -6.79
N PHE A 131 -8.12 2.60 -5.65
CA PHE A 131 -8.63 1.22 -5.62
C PHE A 131 -10.12 1.10 -5.93
N ASP A 132 -10.92 2.15 -5.74
CA ASP A 132 -12.31 2.18 -6.22
C ASP A 132 -12.36 2.08 -7.75
N TYR A 133 -11.58 2.92 -8.45
CA TYR A 133 -11.46 2.84 -9.91
C TYR A 133 -10.94 1.47 -10.37
N LEU A 134 -9.90 0.93 -9.72
CA LEU A 134 -9.38 -0.40 -10.06
C LEU A 134 -10.44 -1.50 -9.87
N SER A 135 -11.23 -1.44 -8.80
CA SER A 135 -12.30 -2.40 -8.53
C SER A 135 -13.43 -2.34 -9.57
N GLN A 136 -13.71 -1.16 -10.13
CA GLN A 136 -14.67 -1.00 -11.22
C GLN A 136 -14.12 -1.52 -12.55
N LEU A 137 -12.82 -1.36 -12.80
CA LEU A 137 -12.15 -1.88 -14.01
C LEU A 137 -12.04 -3.41 -14.00
N VAL A 138 -11.80 -4.01 -12.83
CA VAL A 138 -11.68 -5.47 -12.67
C VAL A 138 -12.48 -5.95 -11.46
N PRO A 139 -13.81 -6.14 -11.61
CA PRO A 139 -14.71 -6.46 -10.49
C PRO A 139 -14.46 -7.80 -9.81
N SER A 140 -13.65 -8.68 -10.40
CA SER A 140 -13.31 -9.98 -9.83
C SER A 140 -12.31 -9.90 -8.68
N VAL A 141 -11.56 -8.79 -8.55
CA VAL A 141 -10.60 -8.60 -7.45
C VAL A 141 -11.30 -7.91 -6.29
N ARG A 142 -11.22 -8.53 -5.10
CA ARG A 142 -11.89 -8.03 -3.90
C ARG A 142 -11.04 -6.98 -3.18
N VAL A 143 -11.70 -5.94 -2.67
CA VAL A 143 -11.06 -4.88 -1.88
C VAL A 143 -11.87 -4.64 -0.59
N ILE A 144 -11.18 -4.49 0.53
CA ILE A 144 -11.70 -3.97 1.78
C ILE A 144 -11.11 -2.57 1.96
N PHE A 145 -12.00 -1.59 1.96
CA PHE A 145 -11.66 -0.21 2.26
C PHE A 145 -11.77 0.06 3.75
N TYR A 146 -10.89 0.90 4.28
CA TYR A 146 -11.09 1.53 5.58
C TYR A 146 -10.84 3.04 5.50
N ARG A 147 -11.30 3.74 6.54
CA ARG A 147 -10.97 5.14 6.78
C ARG A 147 -10.10 5.20 8.02
N THR A 148 -9.12 6.10 8.01
CA THR A 148 -8.24 6.31 9.15
C THR A 148 -9.02 6.82 10.35
N ALA A 149 -8.63 6.35 11.53
CA ALA A 149 -9.02 6.95 12.79
C ALA A 149 -8.32 8.32 12.94
N PRO A 150 -8.93 9.29 13.66
CA PRO A 150 -8.23 10.51 14.03
C PRO A 150 -7.00 10.11 14.87
N GLY A 151 -5.81 10.33 14.33
CA GLY A 151 -4.56 9.93 14.99
C GLY A 151 -4.40 10.58 16.36
N LEU A 152 -3.73 9.89 17.28
CA LEU A 152 -3.25 10.48 18.52
C LEU A 152 -2.33 11.65 18.15
N ARG A 153 -2.72 12.88 18.49
CA ARG A 153 -1.81 14.03 18.37
C ARG A 153 -0.58 13.73 19.25
N PRO A 154 0.66 13.93 18.77
CA PRO A 154 1.79 13.93 19.67
C PRO A 154 1.55 15.02 20.72
N GLN A 155 1.63 14.64 22.01
CA GLN A 155 1.66 15.63 23.09
C GLN A 155 2.92 16.48 22.90
N ALA A 156 2.74 17.79 23.04
CA ALA A 156 3.70 18.84 22.74
C ALA A 156 5.04 18.71 23.46
#